data_AF-A0A3C0TV72-F1
#
_entry.id   AF-A0A3C0TV72-F1
#
_cell.length_a   1.000
_cell.length_b   1.000
_cell.length_c   1.000
_cell.angle_alpha   90.00
_cell.angle_beta   90.00
_cell.angle_gamma   90.00
#
_symmetry.space_group_name_H-M   'P 1'
#
loop_
_entity.id
_entity.type
_entity.pdbx_description
1 polymer ?
#
loop_
_entity_poly.entity_id
_entity_poly.type
_entity_poly.pdbx_seq_one_letter_code
_entity_poly.pdbx_strand_id
1 'polypeptide(L)' 'PIIGVAHIAYIPSGRVVGISKLARVVEVFAKRLQTQETLTAQIANAIHEGLQAVGVAVLIE' A
#
# COMPACT_ATOMS: atom_id res chain seq x y z
N PRO A 1 3.86 15.77 11.68
CA PRO A 1 3.02 14.76 10.99
C PRO A 1 3.37 14.72 9.50
N ILE A 2 3.65 13.54 8.95
CA ILE A 2 3.82 13.37 7.51
C ILE A 2 2.41 13.39 6.91
N ILE A 3 2.15 14.36 6.03
CA ILE A 3 0.89 14.48 5.29
C ILE A 3 1.28 14.32 3.83
N GLY A 4 0.59 13.42 3.14
CA GLY A 4 0.97 13.04 1.80
C GLY A 4 -0.13 12.27 1.08
N VAL A 5 0.12 11.97 -0.19
CA VAL A 5 -0.79 11.21 -1.06
C VAL A 5 -0.12 9.90 -1.45
N ALA A 6 -0.81 8.78 -1.23
CA ALA A 6 -0.35 7.47 -1.67
C ALA A 6 -1.05 7.07 -2.98
N HIS A 7 -0.27 6.89 -4.03
CA HIS A 7 -0.69 6.31 -5.30
C HIS A 7 -0.33 4.84 -5.33
N ILE A 8 -1.31 3.97 -5.59
CA ILE A 8 -1.16 2.51 -5.54
C ILE A 8 -1.62 1.90 -6.85
N ALA A 9 -0.79 1.04 -7.43
CA ALA A 9 -1.14 0.19 -8.56
C ALA A 9 -0.76 -1.26 -8.25
N TYR A 10 -1.55 -2.22 -8.73
CA TYR A 10 -1.22 -3.65 -8.65
C TYR A 10 -1.82 -4.42 -9.82
N ILE A 11 -1.20 -5.55 -10.15
CA ILE A 11 -1.68 -6.49 -11.16
C ILE A 11 -2.30 -7.69 -10.43
N PRO A 12 -3.64 -7.90 -10.50
CA PRO A 12 -4.31 -8.96 -9.76
C PRO A 12 -3.95 -10.35 -10.28
N SER A 13 -3.88 -11.34 -9.39
CA SER A 13 -3.76 -12.77 -9.72
C SER A 13 -5.03 -13.51 -9.28
N GLY A 14 -6.08 -13.41 -10.11
CA GLY A 14 -7.37 -14.10 -9.87
C GLY A 14 -8.25 -13.52 -8.76
N ARG A 15 -7.78 -12.49 -8.01
CA ARG A 15 -8.55 -11.79 -6.98
C ARG A 15 -8.38 -10.29 -7.11
N VAL A 16 -9.50 -9.56 -7.03
CA VAL A 16 -9.54 -8.09 -7.05
C VAL A 16 -10.05 -7.63 -5.69
N VAL A 17 -9.34 -6.66 -5.10
CA VAL A 17 -9.76 -6.05 -3.85
C VAL A 17 -10.55 -4.78 -4.10
N GLY A 18 -11.55 -4.52 -3.25
CA GLY A 18 -12.26 -3.24 -3.25
C GLY A 18 -11.34 -2.08 -2.86
N ILE A 19 -11.55 -0.92 -3.49
CA ILE A 19 -10.73 0.29 -3.32
C ILE A 19 -10.58 0.70 -1.84
N SER A 20 -11.66 0.57 -1.06
CA SER A 20 -11.67 0.94 0.36
C SER A 20 -10.68 0.12 1.22
N LYS A 21 -10.32 -1.09 0.79
CA LYS A 21 -9.32 -1.91 1.51
C LYS A 21 -7.90 -1.43 1.27
N LEU A 22 -7.57 -0.95 0.07
CA LEU A 22 -6.26 -0.37 -0.22
C LEU A 22 -6.04 0.89 0.63
N ALA A 23 -7.04 1.76 0.71
CA ALA A 23 -6.99 2.94 1.58
C ALA A 23 -6.77 2.57 3.06
N ARG A 24 -7.44 1.51 3.53
CA ARG A 24 -7.28 0.99 4.91
C ARG A 24 -5.85 0.49 5.18
N VAL A 25 -5.22 -0.17 4.22
CA VAL A 25 -3.82 -0.62 4.34
C VAL A 25 -2.89 0.56 4.55
N VAL A 26 -3.01 1.61 3.72
CA VAL A 26 -2.23 2.85 3.88
C VAL A 26 -2.44 3.45 5.27
N GLU A 27 -3.69 3.57 5.72
CA GLU A 27 -4.03 4.18 7.00
C GLU A 27 -3.41 3.44 8.19
N VAL A 28 -3.37 2.10 8.15
CA VAL A 28 -2.81 1.27 9.23
C VAL A 28 -1.31 1.51 9.40
N PHE A 29 -0.56 1.64 8.30
CA PHE A 29 0.88 1.88 8.36
C PHE A 29 1.24 3.35 8.62
N ALA A 30 0.46 4.30 8.09
CA ALA A 30 0.71 5.73 8.24
C ALA A 30 0.51 6.26 9.67
N LYS A 31 -0.29 5.58 10.51
CA LYS A 31 -0.58 6.00 11.90
C LYS A 31 0.52 5.65 12.91
N ARG A 32 1.78 5.60 12.47
CA ARG A 32 2.95 5.22 13.28
C ARG A 32 4.10 6.21 13.04
N LEU A 33 5.08 6.22 13.94
CA LEU A 33 6.38 6.82 13.64
C LEU A 33 7.03 6.01 12.51
N GLN A 34 7.23 6.64 11.36
CA GLN A 34 7.72 6.00 10.13
C GLN A 34 8.60 6.98 9.34
N THR A 35 9.52 6.44 8.57
CA THR A 35 10.12 7.15 7.42
C THR A 35 9.30 6.85 6.16
N GLN A 36 9.38 7.69 5.14
CA GLN A 36 8.62 7.51 3.90
C GLN A 36 9.01 6.25 3.15
N GLU A 37 10.31 5.90 3.15
CA GLU A 37 10.85 4.71 2.51
C GLU A 37 10.30 3.44 3.17
N THR A 38 10.30 3.41 4.51
CA THR A 38 9.79 2.27 5.27
C THR A 38 8.29 2.11 5.07
N LEU A 39 7.53 3.21 5.11
CA LEU A 39 6.09 3.21 4.88
C LEU A 39 5.74 2.68 3.48
N THR A 40 6.46 3.17 2.45
CA THR A 40 6.26 2.74 1.05
C THR A 40 6.49 1.25 0.89
N ALA A 41 7.60 0.72 1.43
CA ALA A 41 7.93 -0.70 1.37
C ALA A 41 6.90 -1.57 2.11
N GLN A 42 6.46 -1.15 3.30
CA GLN A 42 5.46 -1.89 4.08
C GLN A 42 4.11 -1.99 3.36
N ILE A 43 3.64 -0.91 2.75
CA ILE A 43 2.39 -0.91 1.99
C ILE A 43 2.51 -1.82 0.76
N ALA A 44 3.61 -1.70 0.00
CA ALA A 44 3.83 -2.52 -1.20
C ALA A 44 3.85 -4.02 -0.86
N ASN A 45 4.60 -4.41 0.17
CA ASN A 45 4.72 -5.80 0.61
C ASN A 45 3.38 -6.34 1.14
N ALA A 46 2.66 -5.57 1.95
CA ALA A 46 1.37 -6.01 2.48
C ALA A 46 0.34 -6.28 1.38
N ILE A 47 0.31 -5.45 0.32
CA ILE A 47 -0.57 -5.66 -0.82
C ILE A 47 -0.12 -6.87 -1.63
N HIS A 48 1.19 -7.00 -1.89
CA HIS A 48 1.74 -8.11 -2.66
C HIS A 48 1.45 -9.46 -1.99
N GLU A 49 1.77 -9.58 -0.70
CA GLU A 49 1.56 -10.81 0.07
C GLU A 49 0.07 -11.09 0.31
N GLY A 50 -0.71 -10.07 0.68
CA GLY A 50 -2.13 -10.24 1.01
C GLY A 50 -3.00 -10.61 -0.19
N LEU A 51 -2.66 -10.10 -1.39
CA LEU A 51 -3.41 -10.39 -2.61
C LEU A 51 -2.74 -11.45 -3.50
N GLN A 52 -1.49 -11.83 -3.20
CA GLN A 52 -0.66 -12.64 -4.10
C GLN A 52 -0.59 -12.01 -5.50
N ALA A 53 -0.43 -10.68 -5.54
CA ALA A 53 -0.46 -9.90 -6.77
C ALA A 53 0.79 -10.19 -7.62
N VAL A 54 0.65 -10.17 -8.95
CA VAL A 54 1.78 -10.40 -9.88
C VAL A 54 2.82 -9.28 -9.76
N GLY A 55 2.37 -8.06 -9.49
CA GLY A 55 3.22 -6.91 -9.22
C GLY A 55 2.45 -5.83 -8.47
N VAL A 56 3.18 -5.01 -7.72
CA VAL A 56 2.65 -3.88 -6.94
C VAL A 56 3.60 -2.70 -7.11
N ALA A 57 3.05 -1.50 -7.30
CA ALA A 57 3.78 -0.25 -7.29
C ALA A 57 3.10 0.72 -6.31
N VAL A 58 3.92 1.37 -5.49
CA VAL A 58 3.47 2.37 -4.52
C VAL A 58 4.36 3.60 -4.66
N LEU A 59 3.72 4.76 -4.76
CA LEU A 59 4.37 6.06 -4.74
C LEU A 59 3.71 6.88 -3.63
N ILE A 60 4.51 7.47 -2.75
CA ILE A 60 4.04 8.38 -1.71
C ILE A 60 4.65 9.75 -2.00
N GLU A 61 3.81 10.77 -2.09
CA GLU A 61 4.17 12.19 -2.20
C GLU A 61 3.95 12.91 -0.88
#